data_AF-A0A7J2V0B4-F1
#
_entry.id   AF-A0A7J2V0B4-F1
#
_cell.length_a   1.000
_cell.length_b   1.000
_cell.length_c   1.000
_cell.angle_alpha   90.00
_cell.angle_beta   90.00
_cell.angle_gamma   90.00
#
_symmetry.space_group_name_H-M   'P 1'
#
loop_
_entity.id
_entity.type
_entity.pdbx_description
1 polymer ?
#
loop_
_entity_poly.entity_id
_entity_poly.type
_entity_poly.pdbx_seq_one_letter_code
_entity_poly.pdbx_strand_id
1 'polypeptide(L)'
;MHVSYPRPTQQRYYRVNIGLVSRCYRVVLFPVVAYVLIKTSIGKAGDVVQRIRGISGVKEAYTVTGEYDVIAKIEVGELRDLKEVVAGSIHKVEGVEKTVTLIAIE
;
A
#
# COMPACT_ATOMS: atom_id res chain seq x y z
N MET A 1 18.97 22.76 -8.11
CA MET A 1 17.63 22.21 -7.81
C MET A 1 17.80 21.19 -6.70
N HIS A 2 17.43 21.54 -5.47
CA HIS A 2 17.46 20.60 -4.34
C HIS A 2 16.02 20.24 -4.03
N VAL A 3 15.64 18.98 -4.23
CA VAL A 3 14.27 18.49 -3.98
C VAL A 3 14.32 17.64 -2.72
N SER A 4 13.66 18.10 -1.67
CA SER A 4 13.57 17.41 -0.39
C SER A 4 12.13 16.97 -0.17
N TYR A 5 11.91 15.67 0.07
CA TYR A 5 10.57 15.08 0.21
C TYR A 5 10.21 14.87 1.69
N PRO A 6 9.09 15.43 2.20
CA PRO A 6 8.58 15.11 3.52
C PRO A 6 7.51 13.99 3.48
N ARG A 7 7.29 13.38 4.64
CA ARG A 7 6.46 12.19 4.93
C ARG A 7 4.95 12.36 4.62
N PRO A 8 4.21 11.25 4.41
CA PRO A 8 3.00 11.22 3.58
C PRO A 8 1.70 11.48 4.37
N THR A 9 1.52 12.68 4.92
CA THR A 9 0.28 12.96 5.69
C THR A 9 -0.42 14.30 5.46
N GLN A 10 0.11 15.24 4.66
CA GLN A 10 -0.70 16.40 4.25
C GLN A 10 -0.38 16.89 2.84
N GLN A 11 -1.45 17.31 2.15
CA GLN A 11 -1.54 17.94 0.82
C GLN A 11 -0.23 18.59 0.33
N ARG A 12 0.39 17.97 -0.67
CA ARG A 12 1.61 18.48 -1.34
C ARG A 12 1.25 19.55 -2.38
N TYR A 13 1.58 20.82 -2.10
CA TYR A 13 1.66 21.90 -3.09
C TYR A 13 3.14 22.13 -3.45
N TYR A 14 3.50 22.09 -4.74
CA TYR A 14 4.84 22.48 -5.18
C TYR A 14 4.85 23.98 -5.51
N ARG A 15 5.71 24.75 -4.83
CA ARG A 15 5.91 26.18 -5.10
C ARG A 15 7.07 26.35 -6.07
N VAL A 16 6.76 26.61 -7.34
CA VAL A 16 7.76 26.90 -8.37
C VAL A 16 7.93 28.42 -8.44
N ASN A 17 9.12 28.93 -8.11
CA ASN A 17 9.47 30.34 -8.29
C ASN A 17 10.10 30.53 -9.66
N ILE A 18 9.38 31.19 -10.57
CA ILE A 18 9.93 31.71 -11.83
C ILE A 18 9.81 33.24 -11.75
N GLY A 19 10.90 33.90 -11.34
CA GLY A 19 10.91 35.36 -11.13
C GLY A 19 9.96 35.83 -10.01
N LEU A 20 9.21 36.91 -10.26
CA LEU A 20 8.28 37.57 -9.32
C LEU A 20 6.89 36.90 -9.20
N VAL A 21 6.62 35.82 -9.92
CA VAL A 21 5.29 35.19 -9.99
C VAL A 21 5.27 33.88 -9.19
N SER A 22 4.60 33.89 -8.04
CA SER A 22 4.26 32.67 -7.29
C SER A 22 3.01 32.03 -7.90
N ARG A 23 3.17 31.00 -8.75
CA ARG A 23 2.05 30.14 -9.17
C ARG A 23 2.04 28.87 -8.33
N CYS A 24 0.91 28.61 -7.67
CA CYS A 24 0.69 27.42 -6.86
C CYS A 24 0.13 26.32 -7.78
N TYR A 25 0.96 25.36 -8.21
CA TYR A 25 0.48 24.24 -9.01
C TYR A 25 -0.04 23.14 -8.07
N ARG A 26 -1.31 22.76 -8.22
CA ARG A 26 -1.91 21.60 -7.54
C ARG A 26 -1.50 20.34 -8.29
N VAL A 27 -0.51 19.61 -7.78
CA VAL A 27 -0.12 18.30 -8.31
C VAL A 27 -0.98 17.24 -7.62
N VAL A 28 -1.81 16.54 -8.39
CA VAL A 28 -2.55 15.36 -7.90
C VAL A 28 -1.61 14.17 -8.01
N LEU A 29 -1.06 13.70 -6.89
CA LEU A 29 -0.29 12.46 -6.85
C LEU A 29 -1.30 11.31 -6.67
N PHE A 30 -1.43 10.46 -7.67
CA PHE A 30 -2.27 9.27 -7.56
C PHE A 30 -1.53 8.23 -6.70
N PRO A 31 -2.15 7.71 -5.63
CA PRO A 31 -1.54 6.66 -4.83
C PRO A 31 -1.44 5.37 -5.65
N VAL A 32 -0.40 4.59 -5.39
CA VAL A 32 -0.27 3.24 -5.96
C VAL A 32 -1.23 2.33 -5.20
N VAL A 33 -2.18 1.74 -5.91
CA VAL A 33 -3.14 0.77 -5.36
C VAL A 33 -2.73 -0.63 -5.78
N ALA A 34 -2.76 -1.57 -4.84
CA ALA A 34 -2.51 -2.97 -5.13
C ALA A 34 -3.44 -3.87 -4.31
N TYR A 35 -3.74 -5.05 -4.85
CA TYR A 35 -4.45 -6.11 -4.17
C TYR A 35 -3.52 -7.29 -3.94
N VAL A 36 -3.50 -7.80 -2.71
CA VAL A 36 -2.71 -8.97 -2.36
C VAL A 36 -3.65 -10.10 -2.01
N LEU A 37 -3.57 -11.17 -2.78
CA LEU A 37 -4.26 -12.43 -2.54
C LEU A 37 -3.33 -13.32 -1.73
N ILE A 38 -3.85 -13.89 -0.65
CA ILE A 38 -3.04 -14.56 0.36
C ILE A 38 -3.66 -15.93 0.64
N LYS A 39 -2.84 -16.96 0.45
CA LYS A 39 -3.13 -18.32 0.88
C LYS A 39 -2.53 -18.52 2.27
N THR A 40 -3.32 -19.11 3.14
CA THR A 40 -2.98 -19.33 4.53
C THR A 40 -3.01 -20.81 4.87
N SER A 41 -2.27 -21.18 5.90
CA SER A 41 -2.35 -22.52 6.47
C SER A 41 -3.76 -22.79 7.00
N ILE A 42 -4.15 -24.07 6.97
CA ILE A 42 -5.48 -24.52 7.38
C ILE A 42 -5.82 -23.99 8.78
N GLY A 43 -6.99 -23.34 8.90
CA GLY A 43 -7.48 -22.79 10.17
C GLY A 43 -6.84 -21.47 10.60
N LYS A 44 -5.86 -20.91 9.86
CA LYS A 44 -5.17 -19.66 10.21
C LYS A 44 -5.74 -18.41 9.53
N ALA A 45 -6.66 -18.56 8.57
CA ALA A 45 -7.21 -17.43 7.80
C ALA A 45 -7.76 -16.28 8.66
N GLY A 46 -8.44 -16.61 9.76
CA GLY A 46 -8.98 -15.63 10.71
C GLY A 46 -7.89 -14.84 11.45
N ASP A 47 -6.86 -15.51 11.95
CA ASP A 47 -5.73 -14.86 12.62
C ASP A 47 -4.93 -13.99 11.64
N VAL A 48 -4.69 -14.51 10.44
CA VAL A 48 -3.92 -13.84 9.40
C VAL A 48 -4.62 -12.55 8.95
N VAL A 49 -5.92 -12.57 8.68
CA VAL A 49 -6.64 -11.34 8.27
C VAL A 49 -6.59 -10.26 9.34
N GLN A 50 -6.70 -10.62 10.63
CA GLN A 50 -6.63 -9.66 11.72
C GLN A 50 -5.24 -9.04 11.84
N ARG A 51 -4.19 -9.85 11.73
CA ARG A 51 -2.80 -9.36 11.71
C ARG A 51 -2.56 -8.43 10.52
N ILE A 52 -3.05 -8.78 9.33
CA ILE A 52 -2.87 -7.98 8.12
C ILE A 52 -3.58 -6.63 8.21
N ARG A 53 -4.77 -6.57 8.82
CA ARG A 53 -5.49 -5.29 9.04
C ARG A 53 -4.69 -4.29 9.88
N GLY A 54 -3.80 -4.77 10.74
CA GLY A 54 -2.92 -3.93 11.56
C GLY A 54 -1.68 -3.38 10.83
N ILE A 55 -1.42 -3.82 9.60
CA ILE A 55 -0.21 -3.44 8.85
C ILE A 55 -0.41 -2.05 8.22
N SER A 56 0.55 -1.14 8.47
CA SER A 56 0.57 0.18 7.84
C SER A 56 0.59 0.07 6.31
N GLY A 57 -0.30 0.78 5.63
CA GLY A 57 -0.47 0.75 4.17
C GLY A 57 -1.58 -0.19 3.69
N VAL A 58 -2.04 -1.12 4.52
CA VAL A 58 -3.26 -1.89 4.24
C VAL A 58 -4.47 -1.03 4.57
N LYS A 59 -5.36 -0.83 3.59
CA LYS A 59 -6.63 -0.12 3.77
C LYS A 59 -7.74 -1.04 4.21
N GLU A 60 -7.79 -2.22 3.62
CA GLU A 60 -8.85 -3.18 3.84
C GLU A 60 -8.27 -4.59 3.73
N ALA A 61 -8.81 -5.53 4.52
CA ALA A 61 -8.53 -6.94 4.34
C ALA A 61 -9.73 -7.78 4.76
N TYR A 62 -9.99 -8.84 4.00
CA TYR A 62 -11.16 -9.70 4.16
C TYR A 62 -10.78 -11.16 3.97
N THR A 63 -11.39 -12.04 4.75
CA THR A 63 -11.36 -13.48 4.50
C THR A 63 -12.33 -13.79 3.36
N VAL A 64 -11.91 -14.60 2.40
CA VAL A 64 -12.70 -14.95 1.21
C VAL A 64 -12.80 -16.46 1.04
N THR A 65 -13.89 -16.94 0.48
CA THR A 65 -14.14 -18.38 0.24
C THR A 65 -13.72 -18.76 -1.18
N GLY A 66 -12.47 -18.48 -1.56
CA GLY A 66 -11.92 -18.71 -2.90
C GLY A 66 -10.72 -19.65 -2.91
N GLU A 67 -9.95 -19.64 -4.01
CA GLU A 67 -8.65 -20.32 -4.06
C GLU A 67 -7.70 -19.80 -2.98
N TYR A 68 -7.78 -18.50 -2.72
CA TYR A 68 -7.11 -17.80 -1.63
C TYR A 68 -8.04 -17.65 -0.44
N ASP A 69 -7.45 -17.46 0.74
CA ASP A 69 -8.21 -17.37 1.99
C ASP A 69 -8.37 -15.92 2.45
N VAL A 70 -7.46 -15.02 2.04
CA VAL A 70 -7.49 -13.60 2.41
C VAL A 70 -7.19 -12.72 1.20
N ILE A 71 -7.93 -11.62 1.06
CA ILE A 71 -7.62 -10.51 0.13
C ILE A 71 -7.33 -9.24 0.94
N ALA A 72 -6.30 -8.51 0.56
CA ALA A 72 -5.94 -7.23 1.16
C ALA A 72 -5.79 -6.14 0.09
N LYS A 73 -6.38 -4.97 0.32
CA LYS A 73 -6.18 -3.77 -0.49
C LYS A 73 -5.11 -2.91 0.16
N ILE A 74 -4.08 -2.58 -0.61
CA ILE A 74 -2.95 -1.74 -0.20
C ILE A 74 -3.01 -0.43 -0.98
N GLU A 75 -2.81 0.68 -0.27
CA GLU A 75 -2.65 1.99 -0.89
C GLU A 75 -1.41 2.66 -0.31
N VAL A 76 -0.45 2.97 -1.18
CA VAL A 76 0.83 3.59 -0.80
C VAL A 76 1.18 4.76 -1.71
N GLY A 77 2.12 5.60 -1.29
CA GLY A 77 2.57 6.74 -2.08
C GLY A 77 3.43 6.36 -3.28
N GLU A 78 4.27 5.33 -3.12
CA GLU A 78 5.23 4.89 -4.13
C GLU A 78 5.32 3.36 -4.22
N LEU A 79 5.72 2.84 -5.39
CA LEU A 79 5.85 1.39 -5.60
C LEU A 79 6.87 0.74 -4.65
N ARG A 80 7.87 1.49 -4.19
CA ARG A 80 8.86 1.01 -3.22
C ARG A 80 8.23 0.67 -1.88
N ASP A 81 7.29 1.49 -1.42
CA ASP A 81 6.57 1.28 -0.17
C ASP A 81 5.72 0.01 -0.24
N LEU A 82 5.13 -0.28 -1.41
CA LEU A 82 4.37 -1.52 -1.62
C LEU A 82 5.24 -2.75 -1.37
N LYS A 83 6.47 -2.77 -1.89
CA LYS A 83 7.40 -3.87 -1.70
C LYS A 83 7.73 -4.07 -0.21
N GLU A 84 7.87 -2.99 0.54
CA GLU A 84 8.11 -3.03 1.99
C GLU A 84 6.90 -3.58 2.75
N VAL A 85 5.68 -3.16 2.40
CA VAL A 85 4.45 -3.70 3.02
C VAL A 85 4.33 -5.20 2.75
N VAL A 86 4.50 -5.63 1.50
CA VAL A 86 4.32 -7.03 1.10
C VAL A 86 5.44 -7.92 1.66
N ALA A 87 6.70 -7.66 1.31
CA ALA A 87 7.81 -8.53 1.69
C ALA A 87 8.27 -8.30 3.15
N GLY A 88 8.15 -7.06 3.64
CA GLY A 88 8.60 -6.68 4.97
C GLY A 88 7.60 -7.00 6.08
N SER A 89 6.30 -7.02 5.77
CA SER A 89 5.24 -7.24 6.76
C SER A 89 4.36 -8.45 6.43
N ILE A 90 3.67 -8.47 5.29
CA ILE A 90 2.70 -9.53 4.96
C ILE A 90 3.34 -10.92 4.92
N HIS A 91 4.50 -11.07 4.27
CA HIS A 91 5.20 -12.36 4.17
C HIS A 91 5.73 -12.88 5.51
N LYS A 92 5.85 -12.01 6.52
CA LYS A 92 6.31 -12.39 7.85
C LYS A 92 5.17 -12.77 8.78
N VAL A 93 3.92 -12.58 8.35
CA VAL A 93 2.75 -13.00 9.12
C VAL A 93 2.75 -14.52 9.15
N GLU A 94 2.87 -15.09 10.35
CA GLU A 94 2.75 -16.52 10.58
C GLU A 94 1.44 -17.06 10.00
N GLY A 95 1.53 -18.19 9.29
CA GLY A 95 0.39 -18.81 8.62
C GLY A 95 0.15 -18.30 7.20
N VAL A 96 0.96 -17.38 6.67
CA VAL A 96 0.98 -17.05 5.23
C VAL A 96 1.84 -18.06 4.47
N GLU A 97 1.26 -18.74 3.49
CA GLU A 97 1.95 -19.76 2.67
C GLU A 97 2.31 -19.25 1.28
N LYS A 98 1.39 -18.52 0.67
CA LYS A 98 1.56 -18.01 -0.70
C LYS A 98 0.88 -16.67 -0.84
N THR A 99 1.48 -15.79 -1.62
CA THR A 99 0.91 -14.48 -1.95
C THR A 99 0.96 -14.23 -3.44
N VAL A 100 -0.03 -13.51 -3.95
CA VAL A 100 -0.04 -12.95 -5.31
C VAL A 100 -0.37 -11.48 -5.20
N THR A 101 0.51 -10.64 -5.73
CA THR A 101 0.35 -9.17 -5.70
C THR A 101 -0.10 -8.69 -7.07
N LEU A 102 -1.25 -8.03 -7.10
CA LEU A 102 -1.88 -7.45 -8.28
C LEU A 102 -1.79 -5.93 -8.16
N ILE A 103 -0.93 -5.30 -8.95
CA ILE A 103 -0.81 -3.84 -8.98
C ILE A 103 -1.92 -3.31 -9.89
N ALA A 104 -2.72 -2.36 -9.38
CA ALA A 104 -3.73 -1.69 -10.19
C ALA A 104 -3.05 -0.67 -11.11
N ILE A 105 -3.44 -0.68 -12.38
CA ILE A 105 -2.97 0.25 -13.41
C ILE A 105 -4.21 1.04 -13.86
N GLU A 106 -4.07 2.36 -13.97
CA GLU A 106 -5.05 3.28 -14.55
C GLU A 106 -4.43 4.02 -15.74
#